data_AF-A0A2T2YYK8-F1
#
_entry.id   AF-A0A2T2YYK8-F1
#
_cell.length_a   1.000
_cell.length_b   1.000
_cell.length_c   1.000
_cell.angle_alpha   90.00
_cell.angle_beta   90.00
_cell.angle_gamma   90.00
#
_symmetry.space_group_name_H-M   'P 1'
#
loop_
_entity.id
_entity.type
_entity.pdbx_description
1 polymer ?
#
loop_
_entity_poly.entity_id
_entity_poly.type
_entity_poly.pdbx_seq_one_letter_code
_entity_poly.pdbx_strand_id
1 'polypeptide(L)' 'MGLISSILLLPAAPVRGVIWLSELIQEQVEQQMHDPVRLRRELEDIDRAAAAGEISAEEAAQAQQEILNRMTGPR' A
#
# COMPACT_ATOMS: atom_id res chain seq x y z
N MET A 1 -42.75 -3.39 -0.47
CA MET A 1 -42.09 -4.70 -0.70
C MET A 1 -40.68 -4.73 -0.07
N GLY A 2 -40.52 -4.33 1.20
CA GLY A 2 -39.19 -4.12 1.81
C GLY A 2 -38.86 -5.05 2.99
N LEU A 3 -39.86 -5.38 3.81
CA LEU A 3 -39.66 -6.14 5.07
C LEU A 3 -39.67 -7.66 4.88
N ILE A 4 -40.61 -8.18 4.08
CA ILE A 4 -40.68 -9.63 3.81
C ILE A 4 -39.43 -10.10 3.05
N SER A 5 -38.98 -9.32 2.06
CA SER A 5 -37.75 -9.60 1.32
C SER A 5 -36.51 -9.56 2.23
N SER A 6 -36.41 -8.58 3.14
CA SER A 6 -35.26 -8.52 4.06
C SER A 6 -35.23 -9.68 5.05
N ILE A 7 -36.38 -10.17 5.54
CA ILE A 7 -36.45 -11.38 6.38
C ILE A 7 -35.99 -12.63 5.60
N LEU A 8 -36.40 -12.77 4.34
CA LEU A 8 -35.97 -13.89 3.49
C LEU A 8 -34.48 -13.83 3.13
N LEU A 9 -33.89 -12.63 3.08
CA LEU A 9 -32.46 -12.43 2.87
C LEU A 9 -31.64 -12.38 4.17
N LEU A 10 -32.26 -12.44 5.36
CA LEU A 10 -31.53 -12.50 6.63
C LEU A 10 -30.51 -13.67 6.68
N PRO A 11 -30.84 -14.90 6.21
CA PRO A 11 -29.86 -15.98 6.16
C PRO A 11 -28.66 -15.69 5.24
N ALA A 12 -28.82 -14.82 4.24
CA ALA A 12 -27.78 -14.41 3.32
C ALA A 12 -26.98 -13.17 3.80
N ALA A 13 -27.32 -12.60 4.96
CA ALA A 13 -26.61 -11.48 5.56
C ALA A 13 -25.08 -11.71 5.74
N PRO A 14 -24.59 -12.92 6.08
CA PRO A 14 -23.15 -13.17 6.18
C PRO A 14 -22.40 -12.92 4.87
N VAL A 15 -23.01 -13.25 3.72
CA VAL A 15 -22.41 -13.04 2.38
C VAL A 15 -22.20 -11.56 2.11
N ARG A 16 -23.15 -10.71 2.53
CA ARG A 16 -23.01 -9.24 2.43
C ARG A 16 -21.88 -8.71 3.31
N GLY A 17 -21.65 -9.33 4.48
CA GLY A 17 -20.53 -8.99 5.35
C GLY A 17 -19.17 -9.27 4.71
N VAL A 18 -19.05 -10.39 3.97
CA VAL A 18 -17.81 -10.72 3.24
C VAL A 18 -17.54 -9.71 2.12
N ILE A 19 -18.56 -9.30 1.36
CA ILE A 19 -18.42 -8.32 0.28
C ILE A 19 -17.94 -6.97 0.84
N TRP A 20 -18.58 -6.47 1.90
CA TRP A 20 -18.19 -5.23 2.56
C TRP A 20 -16.74 -5.29 3.10
N LEU A 21 -16.33 -6.44 3.65
CA LEU A 21 -14.96 -6.63 4.13
C LEU A 21 -13.96 -6.62 2.97
N SER A 22 -14.30 -7.22 1.83
CA SER A 22 -13.44 -7.18 0.63
C SER A 22 -13.25 -5.76 0.11
N GLU A 23 -14.31 -4.93 0.10
CA GLU A 23 -14.22 -3.51 -0.27
C GLU A 23 -13.32 -2.74 0.70
N LEU A 24 -13.49 -2.94 2.01
CA LEU A 24 -12.64 -2.31 3.01
C LEU A 24 -11.16 -2.75 2.88
N ILE A 25 -10.92 -4.05 2.64
CA ILE A 25 -9.57 -4.56 2.39
C ILE A 25 -9.01 -3.94 1.12
N GLN A 26 -9.79 -3.84 0.05
CA GLN A 26 -9.36 -3.23 -1.20
C GLN A 26 -8.96 -1.76 -1.01
N GLU A 27 -9.75 -0.98 -0.29
CA GLU A 27 -9.42 0.42 0.05
C GLU A 27 -8.13 0.52 0.88
N GLN A 28 -7.95 -0.36 1.87
CA GLN A 28 -6.73 -0.40 2.69
C GLN A 28 -5.51 -0.87 1.89
N VAL A 29 -5.70 -1.80 0.96
CA VAL A 29 -4.67 -2.30 0.05
C VAL A 29 -4.31 -1.23 -0.98
N GLU A 30 -5.24 -0.46 -1.51
CA GLU A 30 -4.92 0.68 -2.38
C GLU A 30 -4.11 1.75 -1.63
N GLN A 31 -4.41 1.96 -0.34
CA GLN A 31 -3.64 2.83 0.56
C GLN A 31 -2.25 2.26 0.92
N GLN A 32 -2.11 0.94 1.03
CA GLN A 32 -0.84 0.26 1.38
C GLN A 32 0.00 -0.22 0.19
N MET A 33 -0.56 -0.40 -1.00
CA MET A 33 0.19 -0.81 -2.20
C MET A 33 0.84 0.38 -2.90
N HIS A 34 0.30 1.57 -2.69
CA HIS A 34 1.01 2.82 -2.92
C HIS A 34 1.55 3.30 -1.58
N ASP A 35 2.61 2.70 -1.05
CA ASP A 35 3.14 3.07 0.28
C ASP A 35 4.26 4.13 0.17
N PRO A 36 3.94 5.43 0.01
CA PRO A 36 4.95 6.48 0.04
C PRO A 36 5.63 6.57 1.39
N VAL A 37 5.06 6.00 2.46
CA VAL A 37 5.62 6.05 3.81
C VAL A 37 6.80 5.09 3.94
N ARG A 38 6.64 3.84 3.48
CA ARG A 38 7.76 2.88 3.37
C ARG A 38 8.91 3.45 2.56
N LEU A 39 8.58 4.01 1.40
CA LEU A 39 9.58 4.55 0.48
C LEU A 39 10.31 5.77 1.03
N ARG A 40 9.58 6.68 1.70
CA ARG A 40 10.17 7.83 2.40
C ARG A 40 11.16 7.37 3.47
N ARG A 41 10.81 6.36 4.27
CA ARG A 41 11.72 5.82 5.28
C ARG A 41 12.98 5.23 4.65
N GLU A 42 12.84 4.48 3.56
CA GLU A 42 13.97 3.89 2.83
C GLU A 42 14.90 4.96 2.25
N LEU A 43 14.35 6.07 1.72
CA LEU A 43 15.12 7.24 1.28
C LEU A 43 15.80 7.98 2.44
N GLU A 44 15.09 8.19 3.56
CA GLU A 44 15.65 8.81 4.77
C GLU A 44 16.81 8.00 5.34
N ASP A 45 16.75 6.67 5.24
CA ASP A 45 17.82 5.78 5.67
C ASP A 45 19.06 5.91 4.77
N ILE A 46 18.88 6.03 3.46
CA ILE A 46 19.97 6.30 2.50
C ILE A 46 20.61 7.66 2.76
N ASP A 47 19.80 8.71 2.95
CA ASP A 47 20.31 10.06 3.24
C ASP A 47 21.10 10.09 4.55
N ARG A 48 20.65 9.34 5.56
CA ARG A 48 21.36 9.20 6.83
C ARG A 48 22.68 8.47 6.68
N ALA A 49 22.72 7.38 5.91
CA ALA A 49 23.94 6.63 5.62
C ALA A 49 24.94 7.49 4.83
N ALA A 50 24.47 8.27 3.86
CA ALA A 50 25.30 9.21 3.09
C ALA A 50 25.86 10.33 3.98
N ALA A 51 25.02 10.91 4.85
CA ALA A 51 25.43 11.94 5.80
C ALA A 51 26.42 11.42 6.86
N ALA A 52 26.29 10.15 7.25
CA ALA A 52 27.23 9.46 8.13
C ALA A 52 28.55 9.06 7.41
N GLY A 53 28.61 9.19 6.08
CA GLY A 53 29.76 8.77 5.27
C GLY A 53 29.89 7.24 5.15
N GLU A 54 28.82 6.49 5.45
CA GLU A 54 28.77 5.03 5.32
C GLU A 54 28.64 4.59 3.86
N ILE A 55 28.09 5.45 3.01
CA ILE A 55 28.00 5.28 1.56
C ILE A 55 28.48 6.55 0.86
N SER A 56 29.08 6.38 -0.32
CA SER A 56 29.48 7.49 -1.19
C SER A 56 28.26 8.15 -1.86
N ALA A 57 28.45 9.37 -2.37
CA ALA A 57 27.39 10.09 -3.07
C ALA A 57 26.89 9.34 -4.33
N GLU A 58 27.79 8.65 -5.02
CA GLU A 58 27.47 7.82 -6.19
C GLU A 58 26.59 6.62 -5.80
N GLU A 59 26.91 5.94 -4.70
CA GLU A 59 26.16 4.80 -4.18
C GLU A 59 24.78 5.22 -3.65
N ALA A 60 24.71 6.36 -2.97
CA ALA A 60 23.43 6.94 -2.54
C ALA A 60 22.52 7.27 -3.74
N ALA A 61 23.07 7.88 -4.79
CA ALA A 61 22.32 8.21 -6.00
C ALA A 61 21.80 6.96 -6.73
N GLN A 62 22.60 5.88 -6.80
CA GLN A 62 22.17 4.61 -7.36
C GLN A 62 21.04 3.97 -6.54
N ALA A 63 21.18 3.91 -5.22
CA ALA A 63 20.14 3.37 -4.33
C ALA A 63 18.82 4.14 -4.42
N GLN A 64 18.87 5.48 -4.48
CA GLN A 64 17.70 6.33 -4.70
C GLN A 64 17.05 6.07 -6.08
N GLN A 65 17.85 5.85 -7.12
CA GLN A 65 17.35 5.54 -8.46
C GLN A 65 16.67 4.17 -8.53
N GLU A 66 17.17 3.16 -7.83
CA GLU A 66 16.53 1.84 -7.72
C GLU A 66 15.16 1.92 -7.02
N ILE A 67 15.06 2.75 -5.99
CA ILE A 67 13.80 3.05 -5.30
C ILE A 67 12.79 3.70 -6.27
N LEU A 68 13.21 4.70 -7.06
CA LEU A 68 12.36 5.35 -8.06
C LEU A 68 11.92 4.39 -9.18
N ASN A 69 12.80 3.50 -9.62
CA ASN A 69 12.49 2.50 -10.64
C ASN A 69 11.43 1.50 -10.14
N ARG A 70 11.49 1.11 -8.86
CA ARG A 70 10.47 0.26 -8.22
C ARG A 70 9.09 0.92 -8.16
N MET A 71 9.01 2.24 -7.98
CA MET A 71 7.74 2.98 -8.01
C MET A 71 7.11 3.04 -9.41
N THR A 72 7.94 3.21 -10.43
CA THR A 72 7.44 3.55 -11.76
C THR A 72 7.08 2.31 -12.58
N GLY A 73 7.61 1.14 -12.20
CA GLY A 73 7.38 -0.14 -12.88
C GLY A 73 7.93 -0.16 -14.32
N PRO A 74 8.32 -1.34 -14.86
CA PRO A 74 8.55 -1.44 -16.30
C PRO A 74 7.21 -1.22 -17.00
N ARG A 75 7.12 -0.17 -17.83
CA ARG A 75 6.01 0.02 -18.77
C ARG A 75 6.00 -1.08 -19.81
#